data_AF-A0A6P8DI43-F1
#
_entry.id   AF-A0A6P8DI43-F1
#
_cell.length_a   1.000
_cell.length_b   1.000
_cell.length_c   1.000
_cell.angle_alpha   90.00
_cell.angle_beta   90.00
_cell.angle_gamma   90.00
#
_symmetry.space_group_name_H-M   'P 1'
#
loop_
_entity.id
_entity.type
_entity.pdbx_description
1 polymer ?
#
loop_
_entity_poly.entity_id
_entity_poly.type
_entity_poly.pdbx_seq_one_letter_code
_entity_poly.pdbx_strand_id
1 'polypeptide(L)'
;MAIASSFSLLPSSFSKTPLAAPRVSFPSRILFFNRELKSRASSALCSMSAAVSSSPAGATVGEDLPVDYADWVPVAGPAQRRRAGVLLHPTSLPGSYGIGDLGEEALRFLDWLHDAGCSIWQVLPLVPPDKGGSPYAGQDANCGNTLLISLDELVKDGLLKKDELPEPVEQTRVNFSAVAELKDPLIAKAAQRLVQSKGDLKCQLEEFRGDPSISSWLQDAAYFAAIDDTLNTFSWYFWPQPLKERHLLALEEIYQKKLEFIDVFIAKQFLFQRQWQKVRNYARMKGIGIMGDMPIYVGYHSADVWANKKQFLLNRKGSPLLVSGVPPDAFSETGQLWGSPLYDWKEMGKDGFSWWVQRLRRAQDLYDEFRIDHFRGFAGFWAVPAEAKVATVGRWKVGPGKSLFDAISRDLGLINIIAEDLGVITEDVVHLRKSIGAPGMVVLQFAFGSDADNPHLPHNHEQNQVVYTGTHDNDTVKGWWDNLKEEEKSHVQEYLSITKDDNISWAMIKVALSSVARIAIVPMQDILGLGNSARMNTPATMVLN
;
A
#
# COMPACT_ATOMS: atom_id res chain seq x y z
N MET A 1 9.86 61.18 -4.72
CA MET A 1 10.75 61.91 -5.64
C MET A 1 11.52 60.82 -6.39
N ALA A 2 11.24 60.46 -7.66
CA ALA A 2 11.06 61.25 -8.90
C ALA A 2 12.39 61.94 -9.31
N ILE A 3 12.90 61.96 -10.56
CA ILE A 3 12.45 61.60 -11.95
C ILE A 3 13.69 61.06 -12.73
N ALA A 4 13.76 60.11 -13.70
CA ALA A 4 12.87 59.18 -14.42
C ALA A 4 12.72 59.41 -15.96
N SER A 5 13.10 58.42 -16.80
CA SER A 5 12.75 58.24 -18.25
C SER A 5 13.45 59.16 -19.30
N SER A 6 13.51 58.93 -20.64
CA SER A 6 13.34 57.76 -21.56
C SER A 6 13.66 58.12 -23.06
N PHE A 7 13.63 57.15 -24.03
CA PHE A 7 13.64 57.31 -25.53
C PHE A 7 14.94 57.87 -26.22
N SER A 8 15.15 57.96 -27.55
CA SER A 8 14.90 57.15 -28.80
C SER A 8 15.48 57.91 -30.06
N LEU A 9 15.60 57.49 -31.35
CA LEU A 9 15.59 56.23 -32.14
C LEU A 9 16.03 56.52 -33.63
N LEU A 10 16.43 55.50 -34.41
CA LEU A 10 16.50 55.45 -35.92
C LEU A 10 17.52 56.40 -36.64
N PRO A 11 17.79 56.32 -37.99
CA PRO A 11 17.13 55.58 -39.09
C PRO A 11 18.05 54.69 -40.00
N SER A 12 17.61 54.38 -41.23
CA SER A 12 18.20 53.44 -42.23
C SER A 12 18.07 54.01 -43.68
N SER A 13 18.27 53.36 -44.85
CA SER A 13 18.36 51.95 -45.33
C SER A 13 18.90 51.86 -46.79
N PHE A 14 18.94 50.66 -47.40
CA PHE A 14 19.11 50.35 -48.86
C PHE A 14 20.52 50.57 -49.51
N SER A 15 20.97 49.88 -50.59
CA SER A 15 20.45 48.74 -51.40
C SER A 15 21.51 48.03 -52.32
N LYS A 16 21.24 46.74 -52.65
CA LYS A 16 21.47 46.00 -53.94
C LYS A 16 22.90 45.59 -54.42
N THR A 17 22.88 44.56 -55.30
CA THR A 17 23.93 43.70 -55.92
C THR A 17 24.18 44.08 -57.42
N PRO A 18 24.94 43.37 -58.32
CA PRO A 18 25.56 42.02 -58.29
C PRO A 18 26.96 41.86 -59.00
N LEU A 19 27.29 40.63 -59.47
CA LEU A 19 28.47 40.11 -60.24
C LEU A 19 29.57 39.45 -59.38
N ALA A 20 30.33 38.40 -59.79
CA ALA A 20 30.17 37.32 -60.80
C ALA A 20 31.17 36.16 -60.47
N ALA A 21 31.01 34.94 -61.02
CA ALA A 21 31.84 33.76 -60.69
C ALA A 21 32.77 33.31 -61.86
N PRO A 22 33.79 32.42 -61.64
CA PRO A 22 33.53 30.99 -61.87
C PRO A 22 34.36 29.93 -61.06
N ARG A 23 33.64 28.88 -60.61
CA ARG A 23 33.94 27.42 -60.68
C ARG A 23 35.39 26.85 -60.59
N VAL A 24 35.56 25.92 -59.63
CA VAL A 24 36.14 24.55 -59.84
C VAL A 24 35.23 23.55 -59.10
N SER A 25 35.30 22.23 -59.38
CA SER A 25 34.14 21.32 -59.23
C SER A 25 34.38 19.88 -58.74
N PHE A 26 33.57 19.44 -57.76
CA PHE A 26 33.03 18.07 -57.56
C PHE A 26 34.03 16.89 -57.30
N PRO A 27 33.58 15.67 -56.88
CA PRO A 27 32.20 15.17 -56.73
C PRO A 27 31.76 14.69 -55.34
N SER A 28 30.44 14.68 -55.14
CA SER A 28 29.76 14.08 -53.99
C SER A 28 29.39 12.61 -54.26
N ARG A 29 29.32 11.77 -53.22
CA ARG A 29 28.50 10.53 -53.20
C ARG A 29 28.12 10.16 -51.76
N ILE A 30 26.86 10.41 -51.39
CA ILE A 30 26.22 9.77 -50.25
C ILE A 30 25.44 8.57 -50.80
N LEU A 31 25.65 7.39 -50.24
CA LEU A 31 24.87 6.19 -50.53
C LEU A 31 24.20 5.72 -49.25
N PHE A 32 22.87 5.76 -49.23
CA PHE A 32 22.09 5.06 -48.21
C PHE A 32 22.24 3.54 -48.42
N PHE A 33 22.56 2.81 -47.35
CA PHE A 33 22.44 1.37 -47.30
C PHE A 33 21.63 0.97 -46.07
N ASN A 34 20.33 0.77 -46.26
CA ASN A 34 19.52 0.03 -45.29
C ASN A 34 20.03 -1.41 -45.24
N ARG A 35 20.24 -1.94 -44.03
CA ARG A 35 20.38 -3.39 -43.82
C ARG A 35 19.65 -3.79 -42.55
N GLU A 36 18.61 -4.60 -42.72
CA GLU A 36 17.77 -5.08 -41.63
C GLU A 36 18.59 -5.91 -40.63
N LEU A 37 18.36 -5.71 -39.33
CA LEU A 37 18.63 -6.70 -38.30
C LEU A 37 17.30 -7.10 -37.65
N LYS A 38 16.89 -8.35 -37.87
CA LYS A 38 15.57 -8.87 -37.47
C LYS A 38 15.56 -9.28 -36.01
N SER A 39 15.14 -8.37 -35.14
CA SER A 39 14.70 -8.73 -33.78
C SER A 39 13.26 -9.25 -33.84
N ARG A 40 13.04 -10.53 -33.51
CA ARG A 40 11.70 -11.11 -33.31
C ARG A 40 11.29 -10.97 -31.85
N ALA A 41 10.82 -9.79 -31.47
CA ALA A 41 10.06 -9.60 -30.23
C ALA A 41 8.56 -9.63 -30.57
N SER A 42 7.91 -10.78 -30.38
CA SER A 42 6.46 -10.93 -30.60
C SER A 42 5.68 -10.45 -29.39
N SER A 43 5.75 -9.15 -29.08
CA SER A 43 4.76 -8.52 -28.21
C SER A 43 3.43 -8.47 -28.95
N ALA A 44 2.47 -9.28 -28.52
CA ALA A 44 1.09 -9.18 -28.96
C ALA A 44 0.49 -7.89 -28.35
N LEU A 45 0.78 -6.75 -29.00
CA LEU A 45 0.06 -5.50 -28.81
C LEU A 45 -1.38 -5.71 -29.27
N CYS A 46 -2.18 -6.30 -28.40
CA CYS A 46 -3.63 -6.33 -28.55
C CYS A 46 -4.09 -4.88 -28.58
N SER A 47 -4.39 -4.38 -29.78
CA SER A 47 -4.84 -3.01 -29.98
C SER A 47 -6.20 -2.86 -29.30
N MET A 48 -6.17 -2.41 -28.04
CA MET A 48 -7.34 -1.84 -27.38
C MET A 48 -7.77 -0.62 -28.20
N SER A 49 -8.60 -0.86 -29.20
CA SER A 49 -9.37 0.18 -29.87
C SER A 49 -10.23 0.81 -28.80
N ALA A 50 -9.76 1.94 -28.25
CA ALA A 50 -10.57 2.78 -27.41
C ALA A 50 -11.78 3.18 -28.26
N ALA A 51 -12.92 2.53 -28.00
CA ALA A 51 -14.18 2.87 -28.61
C ALA A 51 -14.54 4.26 -28.11
N VAL A 52 -14.13 5.28 -28.87
CA VAL A 52 -14.48 6.66 -28.61
C VAL A 52 -15.99 6.71 -28.63
N SER A 53 -16.60 6.91 -27.46
CA SER A 53 -18.04 6.98 -27.30
C SER A 53 -18.54 8.30 -27.88
N SER A 54 -18.57 8.37 -29.21
CA SER A 54 -19.28 9.41 -29.92
C SER A 54 -20.75 9.29 -29.58
N SER A 55 -21.21 10.21 -28.72
CA SER A 55 -22.58 10.72 -28.81
C SER A 55 -22.90 11.04 -30.28
N PRO A 56 -24.17 10.96 -30.74
CA PRO A 56 -24.58 11.35 -32.09
C PRO A 56 -24.44 12.87 -32.32
N ALA A 57 -23.20 13.35 -32.29
CA ALA A 57 -22.75 14.73 -32.36
C ALA A 57 -22.85 15.27 -33.79
N GLY A 58 -24.09 15.44 -34.24
CA GLY A 58 -24.45 15.86 -35.59
C GLY A 58 -25.94 15.75 -35.88
N ALA A 59 -26.66 14.86 -35.18
CA ALA A 59 -28.12 14.75 -35.32
C ALA A 59 -28.83 15.92 -34.64
N THR A 60 -29.60 16.70 -35.40
CA THR A 60 -30.53 17.71 -34.87
C THR A 60 -31.88 17.08 -34.50
N VAL A 61 -32.64 17.77 -33.64
CA VAL A 61 -33.92 17.25 -33.13
C VAL A 61 -34.91 17.06 -34.29
N GLY A 62 -35.23 15.79 -34.58
CA GLY A 62 -36.16 15.39 -35.65
C GLY A 62 -35.50 14.76 -36.88
N GLU A 63 -34.17 14.75 -36.96
CA GLU A 63 -33.42 14.06 -38.04
C GLU A 63 -33.24 12.56 -37.75
N ASP A 64 -32.98 11.80 -38.81
CA ASP A 64 -32.61 10.38 -38.72
C ASP A 64 -31.27 10.18 -37.97
N LEU A 65 -31.22 9.14 -37.14
CA LEU A 65 -30.01 8.71 -36.45
C LEU A 65 -29.22 7.68 -37.31
N PRO A 66 -27.93 7.46 -37.02
CA PRO A 66 -27.14 6.42 -37.68
C PRO A 66 -27.81 5.04 -37.62
N VAL A 67 -27.61 4.20 -38.64
CA VAL A 67 -28.26 2.89 -38.78
C VAL A 67 -27.89 1.93 -37.63
N ASP A 68 -26.69 2.12 -37.06
CA ASP A 68 -26.11 1.45 -35.91
C ASP A 68 -26.50 2.07 -34.55
N TYR A 69 -27.41 3.05 -34.51
CA TYR A 69 -27.86 3.68 -33.25
C TYR A 69 -28.43 2.66 -32.24
N ALA A 70 -29.06 1.58 -32.72
CA ALA A 70 -29.56 0.50 -31.85
C ALA A 70 -28.44 -0.34 -31.20
N ASP A 71 -27.23 -0.33 -31.77
CA ASP A 71 -26.05 -1.02 -31.21
C ASP A 71 -25.34 -0.17 -30.14
N TRP A 72 -25.71 1.12 -29.98
CA TRP A 72 -25.18 2.01 -28.93
C TRP A 72 -25.83 1.74 -27.55
N VAL A 73 -25.72 0.49 -27.10
CA VAL A 73 -26.20 0.02 -25.80
C VAL A 73 -25.31 0.49 -24.64
N PRO A 74 -25.84 0.59 -23.40
CA PRO A 74 -25.02 0.91 -22.22
C PRO A 74 -23.95 -0.14 -21.94
N VAL A 75 -22.67 0.20 -22.15
CA VAL A 75 -21.53 -0.68 -21.84
C VAL A 75 -21.05 -0.43 -20.41
N ALA A 76 -21.07 -1.46 -19.57
CA ALA A 76 -20.52 -1.40 -18.22
C ALA A 76 -18.98 -1.24 -18.27
N GLY A 77 -18.46 -0.20 -17.62
CA GLY A 77 -17.01 0.07 -17.60
C GLY A 77 -16.23 -0.93 -16.74
N PRO A 78 -14.94 -1.22 -17.03
CA PRO A 78 -14.15 -2.18 -16.26
C PRO A 78 -14.11 -1.91 -14.74
N ALA A 79 -14.15 -0.64 -14.32
CA ALA A 79 -14.21 -0.24 -12.90
C ALA A 79 -15.52 -0.63 -12.19
N GLN A 80 -16.60 -0.89 -12.93
CA GLN A 80 -17.90 -1.35 -12.43
C GLN A 80 -18.00 -2.88 -12.33
N ARG A 81 -16.98 -3.64 -12.77
CA ARG A 81 -16.95 -5.11 -12.63
C ARG A 81 -17.09 -5.49 -11.15
N ARG A 82 -18.12 -6.27 -10.84
CA ARG A 82 -18.26 -6.95 -9.53
C ARG A 82 -17.11 -7.94 -9.34
N ARG A 83 -16.48 -7.93 -8.16
CA ARG A 83 -15.36 -8.81 -7.80
C ARG A 83 -15.56 -9.39 -6.40
N ALA A 84 -15.13 -10.64 -6.24
CA ALA A 84 -14.95 -11.28 -4.93
C ALA A 84 -13.45 -11.48 -4.65
N GLY A 85 -13.08 -11.50 -3.37
CA GLY A 85 -11.72 -11.74 -2.93
C GLY A 85 -11.63 -12.23 -1.49
N VAL A 86 -10.41 -12.58 -1.08
CA VAL A 86 -10.13 -13.16 0.24
C VAL A 86 -9.09 -12.34 0.98
N LEU A 87 -9.34 -12.08 2.26
CA LEU A 87 -8.39 -11.50 3.19
C LEU A 87 -7.58 -12.62 3.84
N LEU A 88 -6.28 -12.67 3.51
CA LEU A 88 -5.30 -13.61 4.07
C LEU A 88 -3.92 -12.97 4.02
N HIS A 89 -3.30 -12.68 5.16
CA HIS A 89 -1.93 -12.15 5.18
C HIS A 89 -0.92 -13.27 4.89
N PRO A 90 0.20 -13.04 4.17
CA PRO A 90 1.12 -14.11 3.78
C PRO A 90 1.70 -14.91 4.95
N THR A 91 1.84 -14.32 6.15
CA THR A 91 2.30 -15.02 7.36
C THR A 91 1.38 -16.17 7.78
N SER A 92 0.11 -16.12 7.38
CA SER A 92 -0.94 -17.12 7.67
C SER A 92 -1.06 -18.21 6.60
N LEU A 93 -0.23 -18.19 5.54
CA LEU A 93 -0.06 -19.33 4.65
C LEU A 93 0.61 -20.50 5.41
N PRO A 94 0.33 -21.76 5.07
CA PRO A 94 1.11 -22.88 5.58
C PRO A 94 2.58 -22.78 5.12
N GLY A 95 3.49 -23.42 5.85
CA GLY A 95 4.92 -23.42 5.52
C GLY A 95 5.75 -24.20 6.52
N SER A 96 6.91 -24.69 6.08
CA SER A 96 7.81 -25.52 6.91
C SER A 96 8.67 -24.73 7.90
N TYR A 97 8.62 -23.40 7.88
CA TYR A 97 9.60 -22.54 8.55
C TYR A 97 8.98 -21.61 9.62
N GLY A 98 7.93 -22.08 10.30
CA GLY A 98 7.23 -21.38 11.40
C GLY A 98 6.39 -20.16 10.99
N ILE A 99 6.45 -19.76 9.71
CA ILE A 99 5.68 -18.66 9.13
C ILE A 99 5.40 -18.97 7.66
N GLY A 100 4.26 -18.53 7.14
CA GLY A 100 4.00 -18.50 5.70
C GLY A 100 4.92 -17.49 4.98
N ASP A 101 5.33 -17.80 3.75
CA ASP A 101 6.26 -16.98 2.97
C ASP A 101 5.93 -16.91 1.48
N LEU A 102 6.68 -16.09 0.73
CA LEU A 102 6.45 -15.79 -0.70
C LEU A 102 6.89 -16.91 -1.66
N GLY A 103 6.86 -18.15 -1.17
CA GLY A 103 7.22 -19.37 -1.90
C GLY A 103 6.04 -20.06 -2.57
N GLU A 104 6.05 -21.39 -2.53
CA GLU A 104 5.11 -22.23 -3.28
C GLU A 104 3.66 -22.11 -2.79
N GLU A 105 3.44 -22.03 -1.48
CA GLU A 105 2.08 -21.92 -0.90
C GLU A 105 1.38 -20.61 -1.26
N ALA A 106 2.13 -19.52 -1.49
CA ALA A 106 1.57 -18.27 -2.02
C ALA A 106 1.06 -18.44 -3.47
N LEU A 107 1.75 -19.24 -4.29
CA LEU A 107 1.30 -19.54 -5.66
C LEU A 107 0.11 -20.52 -5.65
N ARG A 108 0.14 -21.55 -4.81
CA ARG A 108 -0.97 -22.50 -4.62
C ARG A 108 -2.24 -21.83 -4.09
N PHE A 109 -2.11 -20.82 -3.23
CA PHE A 109 -3.23 -20.00 -2.79
C PHE A 109 -3.80 -19.12 -3.92
N LEU A 110 -2.96 -18.56 -4.78
CA LEU A 110 -3.40 -17.83 -5.99
C LEU A 110 -4.07 -18.75 -7.02
N ASP A 111 -3.63 -20.01 -7.13
CA ASP A 111 -4.33 -21.04 -7.92
C ASP A 111 -5.72 -21.33 -7.36
N TRP A 112 -5.83 -21.59 -6.05
CA TRP A 112 -7.11 -21.80 -5.39
C TRP A 112 -8.06 -20.59 -5.51
N LEU A 113 -7.54 -19.36 -5.40
CA LEU A 113 -8.34 -18.14 -5.63
C LEU A 113 -8.89 -18.06 -7.05
N HIS A 114 -8.07 -18.41 -8.04
CA HIS A 114 -8.48 -18.42 -9.44
C HIS A 114 -9.57 -19.47 -9.70
N ASP A 115 -9.39 -20.68 -9.19
CA ASP A 115 -10.35 -21.78 -9.32
C ASP A 115 -11.67 -21.50 -8.58
N ALA A 116 -11.62 -20.72 -7.50
CA ALA A 116 -12.80 -20.19 -6.80
C ALA A 116 -13.50 -19.02 -7.52
N GLY A 117 -12.94 -18.52 -8.63
CA GLY A 117 -13.44 -17.35 -9.37
C GLY A 117 -13.19 -15.99 -8.67
N CYS A 118 -12.38 -15.97 -7.61
CA CYS A 118 -11.96 -14.74 -6.96
C CYS A 118 -10.99 -13.95 -7.86
N SER A 119 -10.96 -12.63 -7.69
CA SER A 119 -10.12 -11.72 -8.49
C SER A 119 -9.45 -10.62 -7.66
N ILE A 120 -9.49 -10.75 -6.33
CA ILE A 120 -8.75 -9.92 -5.38
C ILE A 120 -8.14 -10.82 -4.30
N TRP A 121 -6.88 -10.58 -3.97
CA TRP A 121 -6.27 -11.05 -2.73
C TRP A 121 -5.98 -9.82 -1.86
N GLN A 122 -6.54 -9.75 -0.65
CA GLN A 122 -6.23 -8.69 0.31
C GLN A 122 -5.21 -9.15 1.34
N VAL A 123 -4.21 -8.30 1.58
CA VAL A 123 -3.15 -8.50 2.59
C VAL A 123 -3.14 -7.34 3.59
N LEU A 124 -2.79 -7.62 4.84
CA LEU A 124 -2.35 -6.60 5.82
C LEU A 124 -0.98 -6.01 5.39
N PRO A 125 -0.53 -4.88 5.97
CA PRO A 125 0.70 -4.20 5.53
C PRO A 125 1.93 -5.12 5.54
N LEU A 126 2.68 -5.15 4.44
CA LEU A 126 3.85 -6.04 4.29
C LEU A 126 5.14 -5.52 4.95
N VAL A 127 5.05 -4.51 5.80
CA VAL A 127 6.19 -3.84 6.45
C VAL A 127 6.86 -4.71 7.52
N PRO A 128 8.15 -4.49 7.88
CA PRO A 128 8.78 -5.16 9.01
C PRO A 128 8.00 -4.87 10.30
N PRO A 129 7.39 -5.87 10.95
CA PRO A 129 6.49 -5.66 12.09
C PRO A 129 7.26 -5.32 13.38
N ASP A 130 6.53 -4.98 14.44
CA ASP A 130 7.11 -4.92 15.78
C ASP A 130 7.44 -6.31 16.35
N LYS A 131 7.95 -6.35 17.59
CA LYS A 131 8.28 -7.61 18.30
C LYS A 131 7.05 -8.46 18.65
N GLY A 132 5.84 -7.89 18.62
CA GLY A 132 4.58 -8.63 18.75
C GLY A 132 4.11 -9.25 17.44
N GLY A 133 4.71 -8.88 16.31
CA GLY A 133 4.29 -9.31 14.97
C GLY A 133 3.23 -8.40 14.33
N SER A 134 2.96 -7.22 14.90
CA SER A 134 1.95 -6.29 14.39
C SER A 134 2.43 -5.58 13.10
N PRO A 135 1.73 -5.73 11.96
CA PRO A 135 2.06 -5.01 10.74
C PRO A 135 1.64 -3.52 10.77
N TYR A 136 0.85 -3.11 11.77
CA TYR A 136 0.45 -1.71 11.98
C TYR A 136 1.46 -0.94 12.84
N ALA A 137 2.33 -1.64 13.58
CA ALA A 137 3.45 -1.08 14.34
C ALA A 137 4.78 -1.19 13.57
N GLY A 138 4.73 -1.03 12.24
CA GLY A 138 5.87 -1.23 11.35
C GLY A 138 7.08 -0.34 11.64
N GLN A 139 8.28 -0.92 11.52
CA GLN A 139 9.57 -0.26 11.79
C GLN A 139 9.95 0.78 10.71
N ASP A 140 9.45 0.59 9.49
CA ASP A 140 9.63 1.45 8.33
C ASP A 140 8.41 1.29 7.41
N ALA A 141 7.92 2.37 6.79
CA ALA A 141 6.68 2.35 6.02
C ALA A 141 6.80 1.83 4.57
N ASN A 142 8.03 1.53 4.11
CA ASN A 142 8.35 1.30 2.69
C ASN A 142 9.09 -0.04 2.48
N CYS A 143 9.89 -0.47 3.45
CA CYS A 143 10.54 -1.77 3.48
C CYS A 143 9.51 -2.92 3.49
N GLY A 144 9.95 -4.09 3.04
CA GLY A 144 9.23 -5.36 3.22
C GLY A 144 9.74 -6.16 4.42
N ASN A 145 8.83 -6.90 5.05
CA ASN A 145 9.13 -7.88 6.10
C ASN A 145 9.99 -9.01 5.53
N THR A 146 11.26 -9.08 5.97
CA THR A 146 12.22 -10.08 5.49
C THR A 146 11.86 -11.50 5.91
N LEU A 147 11.06 -11.71 6.97
CA LEU A 147 10.63 -13.05 7.39
C LEU A 147 9.69 -13.72 6.36
N LEU A 148 9.06 -12.93 5.49
CA LEU A 148 8.28 -13.41 4.35
C LEU A 148 9.15 -13.88 3.16
N ILE A 149 10.47 -13.74 3.21
CA ILE A 149 11.36 -14.29 2.18
C ILE A 149 11.37 -15.82 2.29
N SER A 150 11.06 -16.48 1.17
CA SER A 150 11.04 -17.94 1.05
C SER A 150 12.45 -18.50 0.90
N LEU A 151 12.80 -19.46 1.76
CA LEU A 151 14.13 -20.07 1.77
C LEU A 151 14.33 -21.02 0.56
N ASP A 152 13.29 -21.73 0.14
CA ASP A 152 13.33 -22.59 -1.05
C ASP A 152 13.53 -21.79 -2.34
N GLU A 153 12.99 -20.58 -2.44
CA GLU A 153 13.27 -19.67 -3.55
C GLU A 153 14.72 -19.17 -3.52
N LEU A 154 15.30 -18.91 -2.35
CA LEU A 154 16.74 -18.61 -2.22
C LEU A 154 17.63 -19.81 -2.63
N VAL A 155 17.15 -21.05 -2.48
CA VAL A 155 17.83 -22.24 -3.01
C VAL A 155 17.68 -22.35 -4.54
N LYS A 156 16.51 -22.04 -5.09
CA LYS A 156 16.28 -21.97 -6.56
C LYS A 156 17.13 -20.88 -7.22
N ASP A 157 17.36 -19.76 -6.52
CA ASP A 157 18.25 -18.67 -6.93
C ASP A 157 19.75 -18.97 -6.69
N GLY A 158 20.10 -20.12 -6.09
CA GLY A 158 21.49 -20.51 -5.80
C GLY A 158 22.17 -19.73 -4.67
N LEU A 159 21.43 -18.92 -3.91
CA LEU A 159 21.93 -18.13 -2.78
C LEU A 159 21.98 -18.93 -1.47
N LEU A 160 21.12 -19.93 -1.32
CA LEU A 160 21.22 -20.98 -0.30
C LEU A 160 21.44 -22.35 -0.96
N LYS A 161 21.95 -23.31 -0.19
CA LYS A 161 21.92 -24.72 -0.58
C LYS A 161 20.83 -25.47 0.19
N LYS A 162 20.41 -26.62 -0.33
CA LYS A 162 19.40 -27.48 0.33
C LYS A 162 19.86 -28.05 1.68
N ASP A 163 21.16 -28.28 1.87
CA ASP A 163 21.79 -28.69 3.14
C ASP A 163 21.94 -27.54 4.16
N GLU A 164 21.49 -26.33 3.83
CA GLU A 164 21.44 -25.17 4.73
C GLU A 164 20.02 -24.77 5.13
N LEU A 165 19.01 -25.46 4.61
CA LEU A 165 17.62 -25.31 5.06
C LEU A 165 17.47 -25.96 6.45
N PRO A 166 16.65 -25.39 7.36
CA PRO A 166 16.35 -26.03 8.62
C PRO A 166 15.37 -27.20 8.43
N GLU A 167 15.35 -28.12 9.39
CA GLU A 167 14.30 -29.14 9.46
C GLU A 167 12.90 -28.49 9.61
N PRO A 168 11.83 -29.10 9.06
CA PRO A 168 10.48 -28.56 9.15
C PRO A 168 10.01 -28.35 10.59
N VAL A 169 9.47 -27.16 10.85
CA VAL A 169 8.97 -26.74 12.17
C VAL A 169 7.45 -26.88 12.22
N GLU A 170 6.95 -27.90 12.93
CA GLU A 170 5.51 -28.07 13.18
C GLU A 170 4.99 -26.99 14.15
N GLN A 171 4.42 -25.91 13.59
CA GLN A 171 3.75 -24.85 14.35
C GLN A 171 2.38 -24.51 13.74
N THR A 172 1.37 -24.37 14.60
CA THR A 172 0.00 -23.97 14.21
C THR A 172 -0.28 -22.48 14.41
N ARG A 173 0.68 -21.73 14.97
CA ARG A 173 0.69 -20.27 15.12
C ARG A 173 2.11 -19.76 14.96
N VAL A 174 2.27 -18.58 14.37
CA VAL A 174 3.58 -17.93 14.18
C VAL A 174 4.15 -17.47 15.51
N ASN A 175 5.35 -17.95 15.88
CA ASN A 175 6.18 -17.34 16.92
C ASN A 175 7.24 -16.46 16.24
N PHE A 176 7.01 -15.15 16.18
CA PHE A 176 7.87 -14.22 15.45
C PHE A 176 9.33 -14.21 15.94
N SER A 177 9.57 -14.37 17.25
CA SER A 177 10.94 -14.44 17.79
C SER A 177 11.67 -15.69 17.29
N ALA A 178 11.05 -16.87 17.42
CA ALA A 178 11.64 -18.13 16.95
C ALA A 178 11.82 -18.15 15.42
N VAL A 179 10.90 -17.54 14.67
CA VAL A 179 11.00 -17.40 13.21
C VAL A 179 12.13 -16.45 12.80
N ALA A 180 12.37 -15.37 13.54
CA ALA A 180 13.51 -14.49 13.31
C ALA A 180 14.84 -15.22 13.60
N GLU A 181 14.96 -15.87 14.76
CA GLU A 181 16.13 -16.70 15.12
C GLU A 181 16.44 -17.78 14.06
N LEU A 182 15.40 -18.37 13.45
CA LEU A 182 15.52 -19.37 12.39
C LEU A 182 15.89 -18.78 11.02
N LYS A 183 15.16 -17.76 10.55
CA LYS A 183 15.22 -17.30 9.15
C LYS A 183 16.25 -16.19 8.93
N ASP A 184 16.45 -15.24 9.86
CA ASP A 184 17.33 -14.09 9.63
C ASP A 184 18.82 -14.45 9.38
N PRO A 185 19.42 -15.45 10.05
CA PRO A 185 20.80 -15.88 9.74
C PRO A 185 20.93 -16.45 8.32
N LEU A 186 19.91 -17.16 7.83
CA LEU A 186 19.89 -17.74 6.48
C LEU A 186 19.66 -16.67 5.41
N ILE A 187 18.73 -15.75 5.66
CA ILE A 187 18.46 -14.61 4.78
C ILE A 187 19.68 -13.67 4.73
N ALA A 188 20.37 -13.43 5.85
CA ALA A 188 21.62 -12.67 5.88
C ALA A 188 22.73 -13.36 5.07
N LYS A 189 22.90 -14.68 5.23
CA LYS A 189 23.86 -15.48 4.44
C LYS A 189 23.59 -15.41 2.94
N ALA A 190 22.31 -15.50 2.53
CA ALA A 190 21.89 -15.34 1.15
C ALA A 190 22.17 -13.93 0.60
N ALA A 191 21.88 -12.89 1.38
CA ALA A 191 22.16 -11.50 1.04
C ALA A 191 23.68 -11.23 0.92
N GLN A 192 24.51 -11.72 1.84
CA GLN A 192 25.97 -11.64 1.75
C GLN A 192 26.50 -12.31 0.48
N ARG A 193 26.02 -13.53 0.16
CA ARG A 193 26.39 -14.24 -1.08
C ARG A 193 25.96 -13.45 -2.32
N LEU A 194 24.77 -12.87 -2.33
CA LEU A 194 24.31 -12.01 -3.42
C LEU A 194 25.22 -10.78 -3.59
N VAL A 195 25.55 -10.06 -2.51
CA VAL A 195 26.44 -8.90 -2.54
C VAL A 195 27.82 -9.24 -3.09
N GLN A 196 28.34 -10.42 -2.75
CA GLN A 196 29.64 -10.94 -3.21
C GLN A 196 29.61 -11.62 -4.59
N SER A 197 28.42 -11.89 -5.14
CA SER A 197 28.24 -12.62 -6.40
C SER A 197 28.58 -11.80 -7.66
N LYS A 198 28.51 -12.45 -8.82
CA LYS A 198 28.66 -11.84 -10.15
C LYS A 198 27.62 -12.45 -11.09
N GLY A 199 27.15 -11.66 -12.06
CA GLY A 199 26.09 -12.05 -12.99
C GLY A 199 24.75 -11.38 -12.68
N ASP A 200 23.71 -11.81 -13.40
CA ASP A 200 22.46 -11.07 -13.61
C ASP A 200 21.76 -10.65 -12.31
N LEU A 201 21.75 -11.50 -11.28
CA LEU A 201 21.11 -11.19 -10.00
C LEU A 201 21.82 -10.07 -9.22
N LYS A 202 23.14 -9.94 -9.38
CA LYS A 202 23.92 -8.80 -8.84
C LYS A 202 23.69 -7.53 -9.67
N CYS A 203 23.52 -7.64 -10.99
CA CYS A 203 23.11 -6.50 -11.82
C CYS A 203 21.74 -5.97 -11.40
N GLN A 204 20.75 -6.85 -11.22
CA GLN A 204 19.40 -6.49 -10.74
C GLN A 204 19.43 -5.85 -9.34
N LEU A 205 20.35 -6.27 -8.45
CA LEU A 205 20.55 -5.63 -7.14
C LEU A 205 21.05 -4.19 -7.28
N GLU A 206 22.04 -3.93 -8.14
CA GLU A 206 22.55 -2.55 -8.34
C GLU A 206 21.56 -1.67 -9.12
N GLU A 207 20.78 -2.24 -10.04
CA GLU A 207 19.65 -1.56 -10.69
C GLU A 207 18.58 -1.14 -9.67
N PHE A 208 18.15 -2.05 -8.79
CA PHE A 208 17.23 -1.75 -7.69
C PHE A 208 17.79 -0.71 -6.70
N ARG A 209 19.09 -0.79 -6.38
CA ARG A 209 19.78 0.20 -5.53
C ARG A 209 19.86 1.58 -6.19
N GLY A 210 20.00 1.62 -7.52
CA GLY A 210 20.15 2.83 -8.32
C GLY A 210 18.84 3.49 -8.76
N ASP A 211 17.70 2.79 -8.68
CA ASP A 211 16.39 3.35 -9.05
C ASP A 211 16.03 4.54 -8.13
N PRO A 212 15.76 5.74 -8.67
CA PRO A 212 15.41 6.93 -7.86
C PRO A 212 14.16 6.79 -6.99
N SER A 213 13.23 5.90 -7.35
CA SER A 213 11.99 5.62 -6.60
C SER A 213 12.14 4.56 -5.51
N ILE A 214 13.25 3.80 -5.54
CA ILE A 214 13.67 2.89 -4.47
C ILE A 214 14.64 3.60 -3.53
N SER A 215 15.68 4.24 -4.09
CA SER A 215 16.72 4.90 -3.30
C SER A 215 16.22 6.04 -2.41
N SER A 216 15.09 6.69 -2.75
CA SER A 216 14.51 7.80 -1.97
C SER A 216 14.03 7.40 -0.57
N TRP A 217 13.78 6.11 -0.32
CA TRP A 217 13.46 5.57 1.01
C TRP A 217 14.50 4.53 1.47
N LEU A 218 14.98 3.67 0.56
CA LEU A 218 15.82 2.53 0.91
C LEU A 218 17.18 2.94 1.50
N GLN A 219 17.75 4.06 1.05
CA GLN A 219 19.01 4.56 1.63
C GLN A 219 18.80 5.01 3.08
N ASP A 220 17.76 5.79 3.35
CA ASP A 220 17.47 6.27 4.70
C ASP A 220 17.07 5.12 5.64
N ALA A 221 16.33 4.13 5.17
CA ALA A 221 16.03 2.90 5.92
C ALA A 221 17.31 2.11 6.28
N ALA A 222 18.23 1.93 5.33
CA ALA A 222 19.47 1.17 5.55
C ALA A 222 20.42 1.88 6.54
N TYR A 223 20.55 3.21 6.44
CA TYR A 223 21.34 3.99 7.39
C TYR A 223 20.69 4.03 8.77
N PHE A 224 19.37 4.19 8.86
CA PHE A 224 18.63 4.16 10.12
C PHE A 224 18.86 2.84 10.86
N ALA A 225 18.66 1.70 10.18
CA ALA A 225 18.89 0.38 10.75
C ALA A 225 20.36 0.15 11.19
N ALA A 226 21.32 0.61 10.39
CA ALA A 226 22.75 0.49 10.72
C ALA A 226 23.16 1.33 11.95
N ILE A 227 22.51 2.47 12.18
CA ILE A 227 22.74 3.30 13.37
C ILE A 227 22.07 2.67 14.60
N ASP A 228 20.85 2.14 14.48
CA ASP A 228 20.14 1.56 15.61
C ASP A 228 20.80 0.28 16.13
N ASP A 229 21.23 -0.60 15.21
CA ASP A 229 22.09 -1.77 15.48
C ASP A 229 23.42 -1.40 16.16
N THR A 230 23.94 -0.18 15.94
CA THR A 230 25.14 0.32 16.61
C THR A 230 24.88 0.82 18.03
N LEU A 231 23.72 1.45 18.27
CA LEU A 231 23.48 2.28 19.46
C LEU A 231 22.54 1.65 20.49
N ASN A 232 21.67 0.70 20.09
CA ASN A 232 20.75 -0.04 20.97
C ASN A 232 20.00 0.86 21.98
N THR A 233 19.55 2.02 21.51
CA THR A 233 18.76 2.99 22.30
C THR A 233 17.27 2.76 22.08
N PHE A 234 16.43 3.13 23.05
CA PHE A 234 14.97 3.06 22.91
C PHE A 234 14.40 3.85 21.70
N SER A 235 15.08 4.89 21.22
CA SER A 235 14.68 5.67 20.05
C SER A 235 15.82 6.53 19.52
N TRP A 236 15.81 6.87 18.22
CA TRP A 236 16.70 7.84 17.58
C TRP A 236 16.73 9.21 18.28
N TYR A 237 15.69 9.56 19.06
CA TYR A 237 15.69 10.74 19.91
C TYR A 237 16.88 10.78 20.90
N PHE A 238 17.39 9.61 21.30
CA PHE A 238 18.50 9.44 22.24
C PHE A 238 19.86 9.21 21.55
N TRP A 239 19.91 9.14 20.21
CA TRP A 239 21.18 9.04 19.48
C TRP A 239 22.05 10.30 19.68
N PRO A 240 23.39 10.19 19.56
CA PRO A 240 24.29 11.34 19.56
C PRO A 240 23.87 12.39 18.53
N GLN A 241 23.95 13.67 18.91
CA GLN A 241 23.41 14.79 18.13
C GLN A 241 23.80 14.78 16.62
N PRO A 242 25.04 14.42 16.21
CA PRO A 242 25.40 14.36 14.79
C PRO A 242 24.62 13.31 13.98
N LEU A 243 24.31 12.15 14.59
CA LEU A 243 23.53 11.08 13.94
C LEU A 243 22.04 11.37 14.01
N LYS A 244 21.59 11.86 15.17
CA LYS A 244 20.22 12.34 15.38
C LYS A 244 19.82 13.40 14.36
N GLU A 245 20.69 14.38 14.08
CA GLU A 245 20.43 15.46 13.12
C GLU A 245 21.06 15.26 11.73
N ARG A 246 21.46 14.02 11.39
CA ARG A 246 21.88 13.64 10.03
C ARG A 246 23.02 14.53 9.47
N HIS A 247 24.00 14.85 10.31
CA HIS A 247 25.21 15.56 9.89
C HIS A 247 25.97 14.71 8.87
N LEU A 248 26.25 15.27 7.69
CA LEU A 248 26.81 14.52 6.54
C LEU A 248 28.05 13.69 6.91
N LEU A 249 29.05 14.31 7.57
CA LEU A 249 30.28 13.62 8.01
C LEU A 249 30.03 12.44 8.96
N ALA A 250 28.98 12.50 9.78
CA ALA A 250 28.63 11.41 10.71
C ALA A 250 27.90 10.26 9.99
N LEU A 251 27.13 10.57 8.94
CA LEU A 251 26.56 9.56 8.06
C LEU A 251 27.64 8.89 7.19
N GLU A 252 28.60 9.66 6.67
CA GLU A 252 29.79 9.13 5.98
C GLU A 252 30.61 8.21 6.89
N GLU A 253 30.82 8.60 8.16
CA GLU A 253 31.51 7.76 9.14
C GLU A 253 30.75 6.47 9.45
N ILE A 254 29.42 6.50 9.55
CA ILE A 254 28.59 5.30 9.65
C ILE A 254 28.72 4.42 8.41
N TYR A 255 28.65 5.00 7.21
CA TYR A 255 28.76 4.25 5.96
C TYR A 255 30.08 3.49 5.87
N GLN A 256 31.20 4.12 6.22
CA GLN A 256 32.51 3.46 6.24
C GLN A 256 32.61 2.36 7.32
N LYS A 257 31.95 2.53 8.48
CA LYS A 257 31.98 1.56 9.59
C LYS A 257 30.98 0.39 9.44
N LYS A 258 29.90 0.59 8.69
CA LYS A 258 28.76 -0.34 8.56
C LYS A 258 28.43 -0.69 7.10
N LEU A 259 29.38 -0.52 6.17
CA LEU A 259 29.20 -0.80 4.74
C LEU A 259 28.58 -2.18 4.47
N GLU A 260 29.12 -3.24 5.08
CA GLU A 260 28.59 -4.59 4.93
C GLU A 260 27.14 -4.72 5.44
N PHE A 261 26.81 -4.11 6.57
CA PHE A 261 25.44 -4.11 7.10
C PHE A 261 24.48 -3.40 6.15
N ILE A 262 24.87 -2.23 5.62
CA ILE A 262 24.06 -1.42 4.70
C ILE A 262 23.86 -2.17 3.38
N ASP A 263 24.90 -2.75 2.80
CA ASP A 263 24.82 -3.56 1.58
C ASP A 263 23.97 -4.82 1.78
N VAL A 264 24.10 -5.51 2.92
CA VAL A 264 23.27 -6.67 3.28
C VAL A 264 21.82 -6.28 3.51
N PHE A 265 21.52 -5.14 4.16
CA PHE A 265 20.16 -4.63 4.34
C PHE A 265 19.49 -4.35 2.98
N ILE A 266 20.20 -3.64 2.09
CA ILE A 266 19.76 -3.34 0.72
C ILE A 266 19.51 -4.65 -0.06
N ALA A 267 20.40 -5.64 0.07
CA ALA A 267 20.23 -6.95 -0.55
C ALA A 267 19.06 -7.77 0.05
N LYS A 268 18.79 -7.69 1.36
CA LYS A 268 17.58 -8.28 1.97
C LYS A 268 16.30 -7.67 1.38
N GLN A 269 16.26 -6.34 1.23
CA GLN A 269 15.11 -5.63 0.65
C GLN A 269 14.92 -5.92 -0.85
N PHE A 270 16.01 -6.09 -1.61
CA PHE A 270 15.95 -6.59 -2.99
C PHE A 270 15.38 -8.01 -3.08
N LEU A 271 15.79 -8.92 -2.19
CA LEU A 271 15.30 -10.30 -2.18
C LEU A 271 13.81 -10.37 -1.85
N PHE A 272 13.32 -9.56 -0.89
CA PHE A 272 11.90 -9.35 -0.67
C PHE A 272 11.20 -8.83 -1.94
N GLN A 273 11.72 -7.74 -2.54
CA GLN A 273 11.11 -7.13 -3.72
C GLN A 273 10.97 -8.14 -4.86
N ARG A 274 12.02 -8.89 -5.17
CA ARG A 274 12.04 -9.86 -6.27
C ARG A 274 11.03 -10.98 -6.06
N GLN A 275 10.94 -11.54 -4.84
CA GLN A 275 9.96 -12.58 -4.54
C GLN A 275 8.53 -12.03 -4.55
N TRP A 276 8.31 -10.82 -4.01
CA TRP A 276 7.00 -10.17 -4.07
C TRP A 276 6.53 -9.90 -5.50
N GLN A 277 7.40 -9.37 -6.37
CA GLN A 277 7.06 -9.16 -7.79
C GLN A 277 6.82 -10.48 -8.53
N LYS A 278 7.50 -11.58 -8.17
CA LYS A 278 7.19 -12.92 -8.71
C LYS A 278 5.74 -13.32 -8.37
N VAL A 279 5.35 -13.20 -7.11
CA VAL A 279 3.99 -13.51 -6.63
C VAL A 279 2.95 -12.59 -7.26
N ARG A 280 3.18 -11.27 -7.28
CA ARG A 280 2.27 -10.28 -7.90
C ARG A 280 2.08 -10.52 -9.40
N ASN A 281 3.14 -10.86 -10.13
CA ASN A 281 3.03 -11.16 -11.56
C ASN A 281 2.28 -12.48 -11.80
N TYR A 282 2.41 -13.49 -10.92
CA TYR A 282 1.60 -14.70 -10.97
C TYR A 282 0.11 -14.42 -10.72
N ALA A 283 -0.21 -13.61 -9.70
CA ALA A 283 -1.57 -13.15 -9.42
C ALA A 283 -2.20 -12.46 -10.64
N ARG A 284 -1.46 -11.54 -11.27
CA ARG A 284 -1.88 -10.84 -12.50
C ARG A 284 -2.11 -11.79 -13.68
N MET A 285 -1.24 -12.80 -13.88
CA MET A 285 -1.45 -13.85 -14.90
C MET A 285 -2.72 -14.67 -14.64
N LYS A 286 -3.13 -14.82 -13.38
CA LYS A 286 -4.38 -15.47 -12.94
C LYS A 286 -5.59 -14.53 -12.92
N GLY A 287 -5.44 -13.25 -13.29
CA GLY A 287 -6.51 -12.26 -13.26
C GLY A 287 -6.89 -11.76 -11.86
N ILE A 288 -6.00 -11.95 -10.89
CA ILE A 288 -6.15 -11.54 -9.48
C ILE A 288 -5.34 -10.26 -9.28
N GLY A 289 -5.99 -9.19 -8.81
CA GLY A 289 -5.31 -8.00 -8.30
C GLY A 289 -4.94 -8.17 -6.82
N ILE A 290 -3.80 -7.65 -6.38
CA ILE A 290 -3.46 -7.63 -4.96
C ILE A 290 -3.90 -6.30 -4.35
N MET A 291 -4.76 -6.38 -3.34
CA MET A 291 -5.21 -5.28 -2.50
C MET A 291 -4.31 -5.18 -1.26
N GLY A 292 -3.46 -4.16 -1.23
CA GLY A 292 -2.64 -3.86 -0.06
C GLY A 292 -3.40 -3.12 1.04
N ASP A 293 -2.68 -2.77 2.09
CA ASP A 293 -3.16 -1.94 3.18
C ASP A 293 -2.05 -0.99 3.66
N MET A 294 -2.43 0.23 4.05
CA MET A 294 -1.54 1.30 4.46
C MET A 294 -2.08 2.00 5.71
N PRO A 295 -1.42 1.88 6.88
CA PRO A 295 -1.73 2.68 8.06
C PRO A 295 -1.57 4.17 7.75
N ILE A 296 -2.53 5.03 8.11
CA ILE A 296 -2.38 6.48 7.83
C ILE A 296 -1.11 7.05 8.49
N TYR A 297 -0.77 6.63 9.71
CA TYR A 297 0.44 7.05 10.44
C TYR A 297 1.63 6.10 10.25
N VAL A 298 2.79 6.48 10.80
CA VAL A 298 4.03 5.70 10.85
C VAL A 298 4.62 5.71 12.27
N GLY A 299 5.45 4.72 12.62
CA GLY A 299 6.06 4.65 13.95
C GLY A 299 7.01 5.83 14.23
N TYR A 300 7.11 6.29 15.48
CA TYR A 300 8.03 7.39 15.85
C TYR A 300 9.50 7.01 15.65
N HIS A 301 9.86 5.78 16.01
CA HIS A 301 11.20 5.23 15.82
C HIS A 301 11.29 4.51 14.47
N SER A 302 11.33 5.30 13.40
CA SER A 302 11.41 4.86 12.01
C SER A 302 12.34 5.76 11.19
N ALA A 303 12.80 5.26 10.05
CA ALA A 303 13.53 6.07 9.09
C ALA A 303 12.66 7.21 8.55
N ASP A 304 11.36 6.96 8.27
CA ASP A 304 10.38 7.95 7.83
C ASP A 304 10.40 9.22 8.71
N VAL A 305 10.39 9.06 10.03
CA VAL A 305 10.35 10.20 10.97
C VAL A 305 11.75 10.81 11.17
N TRP A 306 12.79 9.99 11.30
CA TRP A 306 14.17 10.47 11.52
C TRP A 306 14.73 11.25 10.31
N ALA A 307 14.47 10.76 9.10
CA ALA A 307 14.89 11.38 7.85
C ALA A 307 14.04 12.60 7.49
N ASN A 308 12.72 12.50 7.63
CA ASN A 308 11.78 13.51 7.14
C ASN A 308 11.17 14.39 8.25
N LYS A 309 11.87 14.59 9.39
CA LYS A 309 11.40 15.31 10.60
C LYS A 309 10.45 16.51 10.39
N LYS A 310 10.70 17.34 9.37
CA LYS A 310 9.88 18.53 9.04
C LYS A 310 8.43 18.20 8.68
N GLN A 311 8.18 17.01 8.14
CA GLN A 311 6.86 16.54 7.74
C GLN A 311 5.99 16.13 8.96
N PHE A 312 6.52 16.23 10.19
CA PHE A 312 5.88 15.81 11.43
C PHE A 312 5.87 16.93 12.48
N LEU A 313 4.86 16.93 13.35
CA LEU A 313 4.68 17.91 14.43
C LEU A 313 5.63 17.63 15.60
N LEU A 314 6.93 17.83 15.36
CA LEU A 314 8.02 17.63 16.33
C LEU A 314 8.48 18.96 16.95
N ASN A 315 8.96 18.90 18.18
CA ASN A 315 9.59 20.02 18.86
C ASN A 315 11.05 20.24 18.38
N ARG A 316 11.71 21.32 18.80
CA ARG A 316 13.09 21.65 18.41
C ARG A 316 14.16 20.62 18.80
N LYS A 317 13.84 19.62 19.63
CA LYS A 317 14.70 18.48 19.99
C LYS A 317 14.31 17.18 19.27
N GLY A 318 13.27 17.21 18.43
CA GLY A 318 12.76 16.06 17.68
C GLY A 318 11.68 15.21 18.38
N SER A 319 11.26 15.51 19.61
CA SER A 319 10.15 14.75 20.25
C SER A 319 8.80 15.19 19.69
N PRO A 320 7.77 14.33 19.61
CA PRO A 320 6.43 14.74 19.21
C PRO A 320 5.87 15.84 20.11
N LEU A 321 5.17 16.80 19.51
CA LEU A 321 4.32 17.77 20.24
C LEU A 321 2.93 17.17 20.50
N LEU A 322 2.43 16.41 19.55
CA LEU A 322 1.12 15.78 19.55
C LEU A 322 1.22 14.38 18.92
N VAL A 323 0.39 13.46 19.41
CA VAL A 323 0.35 12.07 18.99
C VAL A 323 -1.05 11.62 18.57
N SER A 324 -1.09 10.55 17.78
CA SER A 324 -2.30 9.94 17.23
C SER A 324 -3.11 9.14 18.25
N GLY A 325 -4.37 8.95 17.92
CA GLY A 325 -5.36 8.18 18.66
C GLY A 325 -6.76 8.46 18.12
N VAL A 326 -7.78 7.96 18.82
CA VAL A 326 -9.20 8.29 18.60
C VAL A 326 -9.87 8.69 19.92
N PRO A 327 -10.89 9.56 19.91
CA PRO A 327 -11.74 9.80 21.08
C PRO A 327 -12.54 8.54 21.45
N PRO A 328 -13.27 8.53 22.57
CA PRO A 328 -14.24 7.49 22.88
C PRO A 328 -15.21 7.19 21.73
N ASP A 329 -15.44 5.91 21.48
CA ASP A 329 -16.31 5.37 20.44
C ASP A 329 -17.01 4.09 20.91
N ALA A 330 -17.71 3.40 20.00
CA ALA A 330 -18.43 2.16 20.32
C ALA A 330 -17.51 0.95 20.63
N PHE A 331 -16.20 1.04 20.38
CA PHE A 331 -15.21 0.00 20.67
C PHE A 331 -14.39 0.30 21.93
N SER A 332 -14.29 1.57 22.36
CA SER A 332 -13.64 1.95 23.61
C SER A 332 -14.27 3.19 24.27
N GLU A 333 -14.79 3.01 25.49
CA GLU A 333 -15.27 4.09 26.37
C GLU A 333 -14.20 5.15 26.69
N THR A 334 -12.91 4.82 26.53
CA THR A 334 -11.77 5.73 26.81
C THR A 334 -11.09 6.26 25.56
N GLY A 335 -11.57 5.86 24.37
CA GLY A 335 -10.88 6.02 23.10
C GLY A 335 -9.63 5.14 23.01
N GLN A 336 -8.71 5.49 22.11
CA GLN A 336 -7.45 4.75 21.95
C GLN A 336 -6.29 5.73 21.78
N LEU A 337 -5.18 5.51 22.49
CA LEU A 337 -3.97 6.34 22.39
C LEU A 337 -2.89 5.56 21.65
N TRP A 338 -2.78 5.77 20.35
CA TRP A 338 -1.87 5.01 19.47
C TRP A 338 -0.41 5.51 19.53
N GLY A 339 -0.20 6.79 19.87
CA GLY A 339 1.14 7.31 20.17
C GLY A 339 2.02 7.65 18.96
N SER A 340 1.57 7.42 17.72
CA SER A 340 2.30 7.80 16.50
C SER A 340 2.45 9.33 16.40
N PRO A 341 3.55 9.86 15.85
CA PRO A 341 3.68 11.29 15.58
C PRO A 341 2.68 11.73 14.49
N LEU A 342 2.11 12.91 14.66
CA LEU A 342 1.18 13.49 13.69
C LEU A 342 1.92 14.30 12.62
N TYR A 343 1.38 14.31 11.41
CA TYR A 343 1.94 15.06 10.27
C TYR A 343 1.78 16.58 10.44
N ASP A 344 2.79 17.35 10.02
CA ASP A 344 2.62 18.76 9.73
C ASP A 344 2.12 18.93 8.29
N TRP A 345 0.81 18.78 8.11
CA TRP A 345 0.13 18.97 6.84
C TRP A 345 0.35 20.37 6.22
N LYS A 346 0.73 21.37 7.02
CA LYS A 346 1.03 22.73 6.54
C LYS A 346 2.47 22.85 6.04
N GLU A 347 3.41 22.05 6.54
CA GLU A 347 4.75 21.92 5.92
C GLU A 347 4.66 21.09 4.63
N MET A 348 4.00 19.92 4.68
CA MET A 348 3.77 19.08 3.49
C MET A 348 3.08 19.83 2.34
N GLY A 349 2.11 20.70 2.65
CA GLY A 349 1.43 21.52 1.63
C GLY A 349 2.36 22.50 0.88
N LYS A 350 3.58 22.76 1.36
CA LYS A 350 4.57 23.63 0.69
C LYS A 350 5.42 22.92 -0.36
N ASP A 351 5.64 21.62 -0.20
CA ASP A 351 6.45 20.81 -1.12
C ASP A 351 5.61 20.00 -2.12
N GLY A 352 4.28 20.18 -2.08
CA GLY A 352 3.33 19.44 -2.91
C GLY A 352 2.96 18.06 -2.36
N PHE A 353 3.12 17.84 -1.05
CA PHE A 353 2.93 16.56 -0.35
C PHE A 353 3.93 15.47 -0.78
N SER A 354 5.18 15.86 -1.01
CA SER A 354 6.23 15.05 -1.64
C SER A 354 6.43 13.68 -0.98
N TRP A 355 6.41 13.64 0.36
CA TRP A 355 6.56 12.42 1.16
C TRP A 355 5.40 11.43 0.95
N TRP A 356 4.15 11.92 0.90
CA TRP A 356 3.00 11.07 0.61
C TRP A 356 2.98 10.58 -0.83
N VAL A 357 3.40 11.42 -1.80
CA VAL A 357 3.58 11.01 -3.19
C VAL A 357 4.63 9.89 -3.32
N GLN A 358 5.73 9.93 -2.55
CA GLN A 358 6.70 8.83 -2.53
C GLN A 358 6.12 7.55 -1.89
N ARG A 359 5.47 7.66 -0.73
CA ARG A 359 4.82 6.53 -0.04
C ARG A 359 3.78 5.83 -0.92
N LEU A 360 2.99 6.59 -1.69
CA LEU A 360 1.97 6.06 -2.59
C LEU A 360 2.56 5.49 -3.90
N ARG A 361 3.68 6.04 -4.39
CA ARG A 361 4.47 5.43 -5.48
C ARG A 361 4.97 4.04 -5.07
N ARG A 362 5.49 3.90 -3.84
CA ARG A 362 5.89 2.61 -3.27
C ARG A 362 4.70 1.66 -3.11
N ALA A 363 3.53 2.16 -2.72
CA ALA A 363 2.31 1.34 -2.66
C ALA A 363 1.83 0.86 -4.04
N GLN A 364 1.94 1.65 -5.10
CA GLN A 364 1.66 1.20 -6.48
C GLN A 364 2.66 0.15 -6.98
N ASP A 365 3.92 0.22 -6.56
CA ASP A 365 4.95 -0.80 -6.83
C ASP A 365 4.68 -2.13 -6.09
N LEU A 366 4.01 -2.10 -4.92
CA LEU A 366 3.62 -3.31 -4.21
C LEU A 366 2.22 -3.85 -4.59
N TYR A 367 1.23 -3.00 -4.83
CA TYR A 367 -0.20 -3.40 -4.87
C TYR A 367 -0.96 -2.77 -6.06
N ASP A 368 -1.97 -3.48 -6.57
CA ASP A 368 -2.80 -3.03 -7.71
C ASP A 368 -3.97 -2.11 -7.27
N GLU A 369 -4.37 -2.27 -6.02
CA GLU A 369 -5.20 -1.35 -5.24
C GLU A 369 -4.79 -1.44 -3.77
N PHE A 370 -5.19 -0.51 -2.91
CA PHE A 370 -4.90 -0.61 -1.49
C PHE A 370 -5.87 0.16 -0.61
N ARG A 371 -6.14 -0.39 0.57
CA ARG A 371 -6.82 0.33 1.65
C ARG A 371 -5.87 1.36 2.26
N ILE A 372 -6.40 2.53 2.62
CA ILE A 372 -5.76 3.40 3.60
C ILE A 372 -6.60 3.34 4.87
N ASP A 373 -6.01 2.76 5.90
CA ASP A 373 -6.54 2.63 7.26
C ASP A 373 -6.66 4.01 7.94
N HIS A 374 -7.74 4.22 8.69
CA HIS A 374 -8.13 5.50 9.29
C HIS A 374 -8.18 6.68 8.29
N PHE A 375 -8.74 6.46 7.10
CA PHE A 375 -8.88 7.46 6.02
C PHE A 375 -9.53 8.76 6.51
N ARG A 376 -10.43 8.68 7.50
CA ARG A 376 -11.11 9.84 8.10
C ARG A 376 -10.14 10.92 8.60
N GLY A 377 -8.90 10.55 8.95
CA GLY A 377 -7.83 11.47 9.36
C GLY A 377 -7.41 12.49 8.28
N PHE A 378 -7.68 12.24 6.99
CA PHE A 378 -7.42 13.21 5.92
C PHE A 378 -8.42 14.37 5.88
N ALA A 379 -9.66 14.19 6.37
CA ALA A 379 -10.61 15.28 6.55
C ALA A 379 -10.44 15.94 7.93
N GLY A 380 -10.40 15.11 8.98
CA GLY A 380 -10.06 15.56 10.32
C GLY A 380 -9.52 14.45 11.20
N PHE A 381 -8.44 14.74 11.94
CA PHE A 381 -7.72 13.80 12.79
C PHE A 381 -7.77 14.20 14.27
N TRP A 382 -7.79 13.23 15.17
CA TRP A 382 -7.74 13.45 16.60
C TRP A 382 -6.28 13.58 17.06
N ALA A 383 -5.97 14.64 17.81
CA ALA A 383 -4.62 14.98 18.21
C ALA A 383 -4.50 15.14 19.73
N VAL A 384 -3.71 14.27 20.35
CA VAL A 384 -3.52 14.19 21.81
C VAL A 384 -2.16 14.80 22.20
N PRO A 385 -2.02 15.56 23.30
CA PRO A 385 -0.72 15.97 23.84
C PRO A 385 0.21 14.78 24.09
N ALA A 386 1.47 14.86 23.67
CA ALA A 386 2.42 13.75 23.75
C ALA A 386 2.77 13.30 25.18
N GLU A 387 2.55 14.17 26.17
CA GLU A 387 2.70 13.89 27.60
C GLU A 387 1.51 13.14 28.22
N ALA A 388 0.36 13.06 27.53
CA ALA A 388 -0.87 12.47 28.05
C ALA A 388 -0.77 10.93 28.23
N LYS A 389 -1.73 10.38 28.96
CA LYS A 389 -1.88 8.94 29.23
C LYS A 389 -3.21 8.34 28.80
N VAL A 390 -4.12 9.17 28.27
CA VAL A 390 -5.46 8.79 27.81
C VAL A 390 -5.80 9.61 26.56
N ALA A 391 -6.62 9.06 25.67
CA ALA A 391 -6.96 9.73 24.41
C ALA A 391 -8.00 10.86 24.58
N THR A 392 -8.79 10.81 25.65
CA THR A 392 -9.91 11.73 25.95
C THR A 392 -9.52 13.22 26.02
N VAL A 393 -8.26 13.56 26.26
CA VAL A 393 -7.76 14.94 26.36
C VAL A 393 -7.28 15.54 25.02
N GLY A 394 -7.44 14.80 23.91
CA GLY A 394 -7.13 15.30 22.58
C GLY A 394 -8.12 16.33 22.04
N ARG A 395 -7.89 16.76 20.78
CA ARG A 395 -8.80 17.62 20.01
C ARG A 395 -8.78 17.25 18.53
N TRP A 396 -9.91 17.40 17.85
CA TRP A 396 -9.97 17.34 16.40
C TRP A 396 -9.14 18.47 15.75
N LYS A 397 -8.47 18.14 14.65
CA LYS A 397 -7.76 19.05 13.76
C LYS A 397 -8.16 18.77 12.32
N VAL A 398 -8.24 19.82 11.51
CA VAL A 398 -8.52 19.71 10.06
C VAL A 398 -7.31 19.11 9.35
N GLY A 399 -7.54 18.08 8.53
CA GLY A 399 -6.54 17.45 7.68
C GLY A 399 -6.30 18.21 6.35
N PRO A 400 -5.55 17.63 5.40
CA PRO A 400 -5.26 18.26 4.11
C PRO A 400 -6.45 18.24 3.13
N GLY A 401 -7.46 17.41 3.40
CA GLY A 401 -8.60 17.19 2.52
C GLY A 401 -8.19 16.81 1.10
N LYS A 402 -8.96 17.29 0.11
CA LYS A 402 -8.78 16.95 -1.30
C LYS A 402 -7.43 17.41 -1.89
N SER A 403 -6.79 18.42 -1.29
CA SER A 403 -5.52 18.99 -1.80
C SER A 403 -4.37 17.98 -1.86
N LEU A 404 -4.34 17.02 -0.92
CA LEU A 404 -3.42 15.88 -0.94
C LEU A 404 -3.69 14.97 -2.15
N PHE A 405 -4.94 14.59 -2.36
CA PHE A 405 -5.35 13.70 -3.46
C PHE A 405 -5.19 14.34 -4.85
N ASP A 406 -5.34 15.66 -4.95
CA ASP A 406 -5.08 16.38 -6.19
C ASP A 406 -3.58 16.43 -6.52
N ALA A 407 -2.70 16.49 -5.51
CA ALA A 407 -1.25 16.35 -5.71
C ALA A 407 -0.84 14.92 -6.09
N ILE A 408 -1.43 13.92 -5.43
CA ILE A 408 -1.25 12.50 -5.75
C ILE A 408 -1.65 12.21 -7.21
N SER A 409 -2.85 12.65 -7.61
CA SER A 409 -3.39 12.45 -8.96
C SER A 409 -2.51 13.11 -10.04
N ARG A 410 -1.94 14.28 -9.76
CA ARG A 410 -1.00 14.98 -10.62
C ARG A 410 0.31 14.21 -10.85
N ASP A 411 0.86 13.59 -9.81
CA ASP A 411 2.24 13.04 -9.82
C ASP A 411 2.30 11.51 -10.04
N LEU A 412 1.16 10.81 -9.88
CA LEU A 412 1.01 9.35 -9.98
C LEU A 412 -0.14 8.89 -10.87
N GLY A 413 -1.01 9.80 -11.33
CA GLY A 413 -2.20 9.47 -12.10
C GLY A 413 -3.29 8.80 -11.24
N LEU A 414 -4.07 7.91 -11.85
CA LEU A 414 -5.16 7.21 -11.17
C LEU A 414 -4.62 6.19 -10.16
N ILE A 415 -5.10 6.26 -8.91
CA ILE A 415 -4.79 5.30 -7.85
C ILE A 415 -6.09 4.69 -7.32
N ASN A 416 -6.12 3.36 -7.23
CA ASN A 416 -7.22 2.60 -6.64
C ASN A 416 -7.10 2.59 -5.10
N ILE A 417 -7.48 3.70 -4.46
CA ILE A 417 -7.55 3.82 -3.00
C ILE A 417 -8.91 3.31 -2.51
N ILE A 418 -8.91 2.42 -1.52
CA ILE A 418 -10.08 2.07 -0.71
C ILE A 418 -9.99 2.88 0.58
N ALA A 419 -11.05 3.60 0.94
CA ALA A 419 -11.12 4.33 2.20
C ALA A 419 -11.58 3.39 3.32
N GLU A 420 -10.80 3.29 4.40
CA GLU A 420 -11.30 2.81 5.68
C GLU A 420 -12.09 3.96 6.35
N ASP A 421 -13.42 3.89 6.22
CA ASP A 421 -14.37 4.85 6.80
C ASP A 421 -15.37 4.16 7.76
N LEU A 422 -14.86 3.42 8.74
CA LEU A 422 -15.64 2.81 9.83
C LEU A 422 -15.71 3.71 11.08
N GLY A 423 -16.63 3.37 11.99
CA GLY A 423 -16.84 4.11 13.24
C GLY A 423 -17.64 5.40 13.05
N VAL A 424 -17.40 6.40 13.90
CA VAL A 424 -18.15 7.68 13.86
C VAL A 424 -17.59 8.60 12.77
N ILE A 425 -18.15 8.43 11.57
CA ILE A 425 -17.82 9.21 10.38
C ILE A 425 -18.64 10.51 10.35
N THR A 426 -18.01 11.57 9.83
CA THR A 426 -18.57 12.92 9.71
C THR A 426 -18.71 13.32 8.23
N GLU A 427 -19.64 14.23 7.94
CA GLU A 427 -20.04 14.57 6.56
C GLU A 427 -18.89 15.10 5.67
N ASP A 428 -17.85 15.69 6.28
CA ASP A 428 -16.62 16.11 5.60
C ASP A 428 -15.79 14.92 5.09
N VAL A 429 -15.79 13.79 5.81
CA VAL A 429 -15.14 12.53 5.40
C VAL A 429 -15.90 11.90 4.23
N VAL A 430 -17.24 11.87 4.30
CA VAL A 430 -18.11 11.33 3.24
C VAL A 430 -17.95 12.14 1.95
N HIS A 431 -17.98 13.47 2.05
CA HIS A 431 -17.68 14.36 0.94
C HIS A 431 -16.26 14.17 0.40
N LEU A 432 -15.24 14.06 1.27
CA LEU A 432 -13.86 13.82 0.83
C LEU A 432 -13.75 12.52 0.03
N ARG A 433 -14.23 11.40 0.59
CA ARG A 433 -14.25 10.08 -0.06
C ARG A 433 -14.93 10.13 -1.42
N LYS A 434 -16.15 10.68 -1.49
CA LYS A 434 -16.92 10.78 -2.74
C LYS A 434 -16.26 11.72 -3.75
N SER A 435 -15.60 12.81 -3.30
CA SER A 435 -14.90 13.77 -4.18
C SER A 435 -13.64 13.22 -4.86
N ILE A 436 -13.09 12.10 -4.36
CA ILE A 436 -11.95 11.39 -4.97
C ILE A 436 -12.37 10.04 -5.61
N GLY A 437 -13.66 9.71 -5.58
CA GLY A 437 -14.19 8.46 -6.14
C GLY A 437 -13.84 7.18 -5.38
N ALA A 438 -13.28 7.27 -4.17
CA ALA A 438 -12.86 6.09 -3.40
C ALA A 438 -14.08 5.30 -2.87
N PRO A 439 -14.09 3.96 -2.98
CA PRO A 439 -15.06 3.15 -2.26
C PRO A 439 -14.83 3.24 -0.75
N GLY A 440 -15.93 3.25 0.01
CA GLY A 440 -15.90 3.09 1.46
C GLY A 440 -16.01 1.61 1.86
N MET A 441 -16.03 1.34 3.16
CA MET A 441 -16.14 0.00 3.73
C MET A 441 -17.46 -0.22 4.46
N VAL A 442 -18.02 -1.42 4.32
CA VAL A 442 -19.17 -1.89 5.10
C VAL A 442 -18.90 -3.30 5.63
N VAL A 443 -19.20 -3.56 6.90
CA VAL A 443 -18.81 -4.79 7.60
C VAL A 443 -20.04 -5.43 8.24
N LEU A 444 -20.46 -6.60 7.76
CA LEU A 444 -21.74 -7.20 8.14
C LEU A 444 -21.85 -7.50 9.65
N GLN A 445 -20.75 -7.79 10.35
CA GLN A 445 -20.76 -7.96 11.81
C GLN A 445 -21.23 -6.73 12.59
N PHE A 446 -21.24 -5.53 11.99
CA PHE A 446 -21.71 -4.29 12.62
C PHE A 446 -23.15 -3.91 12.21
N ALA A 447 -23.80 -4.70 11.36
CA ALA A 447 -25.09 -4.35 10.74
C ALA A 447 -26.31 -4.51 11.65
N PHE A 448 -26.25 -5.44 12.61
CA PHE A 448 -27.44 -5.95 13.30
C PHE A 448 -27.66 -5.41 14.72
N GLY A 449 -26.75 -4.55 15.21
CA GLY A 449 -26.77 -3.98 16.56
C GLY A 449 -27.54 -2.66 16.71
N SER A 450 -28.34 -2.28 15.71
CA SER A 450 -29.15 -1.05 15.70
C SER A 450 -30.36 -1.20 14.78
N ASP A 451 -31.04 -0.09 14.49
CA ASP A 451 -32.18 -0.02 13.55
C ASP A 451 -31.80 -0.22 12.06
N ALA A 452 -32.82 -0.14 11.21
CA ALA A 452 -32.74 -0.35 9.77
C ALA A 452 -31.99 0.74 8.99
N ASP A 453 -31.62 1.88 9.58
CA ASP A 453 -30.81 2.91 8.92
C ASP A 453 -29.29 2.63 9.05
N ASN A 454 -28.90 1.51 9.68
CA ASN A 454 -27.50 1.09 9.81
C ASN A 454 -26.82 0.96 8.43
N PRO A 455 -25.68 1.65 8.19
CA PRO A 455 -25.04 1.70 6.87
C PRO A 455 -24.38 0.37 6.46
N HIS A 456 -24.29 -0.62 7.36
CA HIS A 456 -23.74 -1.95 7.10
C HIS A 456 -24.82 -3.01 6.82
N LEU A 457 -26.11 -2.64 6.82
CA LEU A 457 -27.18 -3.52 6.34
C LEU A 457 -27.19 -3.56 4.80
N PRO A 458 -27.24 -4.76 4.16
CA PRO A 458 -27.16 -4.92 2.71
C PRO A 458 -28.03 -4.04 1.81
N HIS A 459 -29.21 -3.59 2.25
CA HIS A 459 -30.06 -2.66 1.47
C HIS A 459 -29.59 -1.20 1.51
N ASN A 460 -28.70 -0.83 2.44
CA ASN A 460 -28.14 0.51 2.58
C ASN A 460 -26.76 0.66 1.89
N HIS A 461 -26.25 -0.40 1.26
CA HIS A 461 -24.94 -0.40 0.61
C HIS A 461 -24.94 0.42 -0.71
N GLU A 462 -23.85 1.12 -0.98
CA GLU A 462 -23.58 1.81 -2.26
C GLU A 462 -22.85 0.87 -3.23
N GLN A 463 -23.02 1.05 -4.55
CA GLN A 463 -22.21 0.28 -5.54
C GLN A 463 -20.70 0.52 -5.38
N ASN A 464 -20.28 1.74 -5.06
CA ASN A 464 -18.87 2.07 -4.82
C ASN A 464 -18.51 1.87 -3.33
N GLN A 465 -18.53 0.62 -2.90
CA GLN A 465 -18.09 0.15 -1.57
C GLN A 465 -17.35 -1.18 -1.69
N VAL A 466 -16.67 -1.53 -0.60
CA VAL A 466 -16.14 -2.87 -0.30
C VAL A 466 -16.93 -3.45 0.87
N VAL A 467 -17.66 -4.54 0.65
CA VAL A 467 -18.35 -5.27 1.74
C VAL A 467 -17.46 -6.37 2.29
N TYR A 468 -17.45 -6.50 3.62
CA TYR A 468 -16.75 -7.54 4.36
C TYR A 468 -17.74 -8.34 5.21
N THR A 469 -17.51 -9.64 5.40
CA THR A 469 -18.13 -10.36 6.52
C THR A 469 -17.57 -9.85 7.85
N GLY A 470 -16.25 -9.84 7.98
CA GLY A 470 -15.45 -9.22 9.02
C GLY A 470 -14.10 -8.73 8.47
N THR A 471 -13.40 -7.88 9.21
CA THR A 471 -12.00 -7.50 8.95
C THR A 471 -11.04 -8.38 9.76
N HIS A 472 -9.76 -8.01 9.84
CA HIS A 472 -8.77 -8.71 10.68
C HIS A 472 -8.85 -8.33 12.17
N ASP A 473 -9.45 -7.18 12.49
CA ASP A 473 -9.72 -6.70 13.86
C ASP A 473 -10.98 -7.31 14.48
N ASN A 474 -11.88 -7.79 13.62
CA ASN A 474 -13.08 -8.52 13.98
C ASN A 474 -12.74 -9.91 14.53
N ASP A 475 -13.71 -10.53 15.21
CA ASP A 475 -13.70 -11.99 15.36
C ASP A 475 -14.01 -12.63 13.98
N THR A 476 -13.71 -13.92 13.85
CA THR A 476 -14.39 -14.82 12.90
C THR A 476 -15.90 -14.67 13.00
N VAL A 477 -16.65 -14.84 11.90
CA VAL A 477 -18.13 -14.81 11.93
C VAL A 477 -18.70 -15.83 12.92
N LYS A 478 -18.05 -16.98 13.08
CA LYS A 478 -18.48 -17.98 14.06
C LYS A 478 -18.26 -17.49 15.50
N GLY A 479 -17.08 -16.96 15.83
CA GLY A 479 -16.81 -16.44 17.17
C GLY A 479 -17.64 -15.20 17.50
N TRP A 480 -17.88 -14.31 16.53
CA TRP A 480 -18.86 -13.23 16.62
C TRP A 480 -20.25 -13.77 16.97
N TRP A 481 -20.75 -14.75 16.20
CA TRP A 481 -22.05 -15.38 16.41
C TRP A 481 -22.18 -16.05 17.77
N ASP A 482 -21.17 -16.83 18.19
CA ASP A 482 -21.16 -17.54 19.47
C ASP A 482 -21.28 -16.56 20.66
N ASN A 483 -20.70 -15.35 20.55
CA ASN A 483 -20.71 -14.30 21.58
C ASN A 483 -21.84 -13.25 21.43
N LEU A 484 -22.63 -13.28 20.34
CA LEU A 484 -23.67 -12.29 20.06
C LEU A 484 -24.87 -12.41 21.04
N LYS A 485 -25.56 -11.30 21.35
CA LYS A 485 -26.75 -11.32 22.23
C LYS A 485 -27.92 -12.01 21.54
N GLU A 486 -28.82 -12.67 22.28
CA GLU A 486 -29.96 -13.38 21.67
C GLU A 486 -30.94 -12.45 20.93
N GLU A 487 -31.02 -11.17 21.29
CA GLU A 487 -31.79 -10.14 20.56
C GLU A 487 -31.16 -9.86 19.18
N GLU A 488 -29.87 -9.54 19.16
CA GLU A 488 -29.09 -9.33 17.93
C GLU A 488 -29.07 -10.59 17.04
N LYS A 489 -28.95 -11.79 17.64
CA LYS A 489 -29.09 -13.07 16.93
C LYS A 489 -30.46 -13.25 16.30
N SER A 490 -31.54 -12.84 16.98
CA SER A 490 -32.89 -12.93 16.43
C SER A 490 -33.06 -12.02 15.22
N HIS A 491 -32.54 -10.79 15.29
CA HIS A 491 -32.50 -9.84 14.17
C HIS A 491 -31.70 -10.41 12.98
N VAL A 492 -30.54 -11.02 13.23
CA VAL A 492 -29.74 -11.72 12.18
C VAL A 492 -30.54 -12.86 11.55
N GLN A 493 -31.26 -13.67 12.33
CA GLN A 493 -32.01 -14.82 11.81
C GLN A 493 -33.20 -14.40 10.95
N GLU A 494 -33.93 -13.36 11.36
CA GLU A 494 -35.01 -12.77 10.56
C GLU A 494 -34.46 -12.15 9.27
N TYR A 495 -33.45 -11.27 9.37
CA TYR A 495 -32.90 -10.53 8.24
C TYR A 495 -32.25 -11.44 7.18
N LEU A 496 -31.46 -12.43 7.61
CA LEU A 496 -30.81 -13.38 6.69
C LEU A 496 -31.76 -14.53 6.29
N SER A 497 -32.93 -14.65 6.92
CA SER A 497 -33.89 -15.76 6.78
C SER A 497 -33.26 -17.14 7.01
N ILE A 498 -32.53 -17.29 8.12
CA ILE A 498 -31.81 -18.51 8.51
C ILE A 498 -32.26 -19.08 9.85
N THR A 499 -32.05 -20.38 10.04
CA THR A 499 -32.37 -21.13 11.27
C THR A 499 -31.18 -21.21 12.23
N LYS A 500 -31.30 -21.97 13.34
CA LYS A 500 -30.18 -22.25 14.26
C LYS A 500 -29.27 -23.40 13.77
N ASP A 501 -29.69 -24.15 12.75
CA ASP A 501 -28.93 -25.27 12.17
C ASP A 501 -28.11 -24.86 10.93
N ASP A 502 -28.32 -23.65 10.42
CA ASP A 502 -27.62 -23.09 9.28
C ASP A 502 -26.16 -22.69 9.60
N ASN A 503 -25.27 -22.85 8.62
CA ASN A 503 -23.88 -22.41 8.75
C ASN A 503 -23.80 -20.87 8.63
N ILE A 504 -23.72 -20.18 9.77
CA ILE A 504 -23.69 -18.72 9.87
C ILE A 504 -22.56 -18.07 9.04
N SER A 505 -21.37 -18.67 8.98
CA SER A 505 -20.27 -18.18 8.15
C SER A 505 -20.65 -18.16 6.67
N TRP A 506 -21.20 -19.27 6.16
CA TRP A 506 -21.65 -19.34 4.77
C TRP A 506 -22.93 -18.55 4.48
N ALA A 507 -23.77 -18.28 5.49
CA ALA A 507 -24.89 -17.33 5.35
C ALA A 507 -24.37 -15.89 5.17
N MET A 508 -23.46 -15.44 6.02
CA MET A 508 -22.84 -14.11 5.93
C MET A 508 -22.03 -13.94 4.64
N ILE A 509 -21.32 -14.98 4.19
CA ILE A 509 -20.61 -14.98 2.89
C ILE A 509 -21.58 -14.80 1.72
N LYS A 510 -22.70 -15.53 1.68
CA LYS A 510 -23.73 -15.36 0.62
C LYS A 510 -24.25 -13.92 0.57
N VAL A 511 -24.45 -13.31 1.74
CA VAL A 511 -25.00 -11.95 1.88
C VAL A 511 -23.98 -10.86 1.51
N ALA A 512 -22.69 -11.07 1.80
CA ALA A 512 -21.62 -10.24 1.26
C ALA A 512 -21.56 -10.33 -0.29
N LEU A 513 -21.69 -11.54 -0.85
CA LEU A 513 -21.65 -11.76 -2.30
C LEU A 513 -22.90 -11.26 -3.05
N SER A 514 -24.07 -11.20 -2.40
CA SER A 514 -25.32 -10.66 -2.98
C SER A 514 -25.46 -9.14 -2.85
N SER A 515 -24.70 -8.50 -1.96
CA SER A 515 -24.66 -7.04 -1.79
C SER A 515 -24.42 -6.29 -3.11
N VAL A 516 -25.04 -5.10 -3.29
CA VAL A 516 -24.80 -4.23 -4.46
C VAL A 516 -23.38 -3.67 -4.56
N ALA A 517 -22.59 -3.72 -3.48
CA ALA A 517 -21.18 -3.29 -3.45
C ALA A 517 -20.35 -3.99 -4.54
N ARG A 518 -19.48 -3.24 -5.24
CA ARG A 518 -18.70 -3.76 -6.38
C ARG A 518 -17.55 -4.69 -5.98
N ILE A 519 -17.16 -4.70 -4.70
CA ILE A 519 -16.19 -5.65 -4.16
C ILE A 519 -16.77 -6.30 -2.90
N ALA A 520 -16.67 -7.62 -2.81
CA ALA A 520 -16.88 -8.38 -1.57
C ALA A 520 -15.59 -9.08 -1.14
N ILE A 521 -15.20 -8.94 0.12
CA ILE A 521 -14.02 -9.60 0.72
C ILE A 521 -14.46 -10.49 1.88
N VAL A 522 -13.84 -11.66 1.99
CA VAL A 522 -14.08 -12.62 3.07
C VAL A 522 -12.75 -13.02 3.73
N PRO A 523 -12.59 -12.97 5.07
CA PRO A 523 -11.45 -13.57 5.75
C PRO A 523 -11.37 -15.09 5.52
N MET A 524 -10.18 -15.62 5.32
CA MET A 524 -9.99 -17.06 5.09
C MET A 524 -10.56 -17.93 6.24
N GLN A 525 -10.58 -17.42 7.47
CA GLN A 525 -11.19 -18.07 8.63
C GLN A 525 -12.68 -18.36 8.46
N ASP A 526 -13.44 -17.46 7.83
CA ASP A 526 -14.88 -17.60 7.62
C ASP A 526 -15.18 -18.68 6.58
N ILE A 527 -14.37 -18.73 5.50
CA ILE A 527 -14.43 -19.75 4.44
C ILE A 527 -14.15 -21.15 5.03
N LEU A 528 -13.18 -21.22 5.96
CA LEU A 528 -12.81 -22.44 6.70
C LEU A 528 -13.76 -22.74 7.89
N GLY A 529 -14.74 -21.89 8.20
CA GLY A 529 -15.70 -22.11 9.29
C GLY A 529 -15.09 -22.11 10.70
N LEU A 530 -13.94 -21.44 10.88
CA LEU A 530 -13.19 -21.40 12.13
C LEU A 530 -13.84 -20.45 13.15
N GLY A 531 -13.64 -20.70 14.45
CA GLY A 531 -14.06 -19.82 15.54
C GLY A 531 -12.93 -18.90 16.04
N ASN A 532 -13.20 -18.16 17.12
CA ASN A 532 -12.34 -17.11 17.69
C ASN A 532 -10.88 -17.53 17.96
N SER A 533 -10.58 -18.83 18.12
CA SER A 533 -9.18 -19.32 18.17
C SER A 533 -8.35 -18.97 16.92
N ALA A 534 -8.99 -18.71 15.78
CA ALA A 534 -8.36 -18.26 14.53
C ALA A 534 -8.43 -16.74 14.27
N ARG A 535 -8.95 -15.96 15.23
CA ARG A 535 -8.97 -14.48 15.16
C ARG A 535 -7.56 -13.91 14.97
N MET A 536 -7.42 -12.94 14.07
CA MET A 536 -6.13 -12.38 13.66
C MET A 536 -5.63 -11.31 14.64
N ASN A 537 -6.47 -10.32 14.95
CA ASN A 537 -6.18 -9.28 15.95
C ASN A 537 -7.34 -9.13 16.95
N THR A 538 -7.01 -8.74 18.19
CA THR A 538 -7.97 -8.19 19.16
C THR A 538 -7.49 -6.78 19.53
N PRO A 539 -8.14 -5.72 19.01
CA PRO A 539 -7.74 -4.34 19.24
C PRO A 539 -7.53 -3.98 20.72
N ALA A 540 -6.59 -3.07 20.98
CA ALA A 540 -6.17 -2.61 22.30
C ALA A 540 -5.62 -3.70 23.26
N THR A 541 -5.37 -4.93 22.80
CA THR A 541 -4.65 -5.95 23.59
C THR A 541 -3.14 -5.94 23.30
N MET A 542 -2.34 -6.25 24.32
CA MET A 542 -0.91 -6.58 24.16
C MET A 542 -0.68 -7.97 24.76
N VAL A 543 -0.28 -8.92 23.92
CA VAL A 543 0.19 -10.22 24.38
C VAL A 543 1.68 -10.08 24.72
N LEU A 544 2.01 -10.21 26.01
CA LEU A 544 3.39 -10.39 26.44
C LEU A 544 3.80 -11.84 26.14
N ASN A 545 4.65 -12.02 25.12
CA ASN A 545 5.34 -13.28 24.82
C ASN A 545 6.55 -13.48 25.76
#